data_AF-A0A6B3NRE0-F1
#
_entry.id   AF-A0A6B3NRE0-F1
#
_cell.length_a   1.000
_cell.length_b   1.000
_cell.length_c   1.000
_cell.angle_alpha   90.00
_cell.angle_beta   90.00
_cell.angle_gamma   90.00
#
_symmetry.space_group_name_H-M   'P 1'
#
loop_
_entity.id
_entity.type
_entity.pdbx_description
1 polymer ?
#
loop_
_entity_poly.entity_id
_entity_poly.type
_entity_poly.pdbx_seq_one_letter_code
_entity_poly.pdbx_strand_id
1 'polypeptide(L)'
;SMWTSLLARTYSWLVLLQASGVINKALMAMGIIDQPLEMVHNLTGVVIGMSYIMIPFIVLPLQATMQAIDPMILQAGSICGASPWSNFLRVFLPLCRPGLFSGGLMVFVMSLGYYVTPALLGGAQNMMLPEFIIQQVQSFLNWGLASAGAALLIVITLVLFYFYLKLQPESPVGASNAR
;
A
#
# COMPACT_ATOMS: atom_id res chain seq x y z
N SER A 1 -15.30 -1.65 -9.07
CA SER A 1 -15.27 -3.08 -8.71
C SER A 1 -16.63 -3.47 -8.11
N MET A 2 -17.60 -3.79 -8.97
CA MET A 2 -18.94 -4.28 -8.57
C MET A 2 -19.08 -5.81 -8.72
N TRP A 3 -18.04 -6.52 -9.18
CA TRP A 3 -18.16 -7.93 -9.63
C TRP A 3 -17.27 -8.93 -8.88
N THR A 4 -16.36 -8.46 -8.02
CA THR A 4 -15.75 -9.28 -6.97
C THR A 4 -15.84 -8.52 -5.67
N SER A 5 -16.74 -8.94 -4.79
CA SER A 5 -16.91 -8.35 -3.45
C SER A 5 -15.55 -8.28 -2.76
N LEU A 6 -15.28 -7.20 -2.01
CA LEU A 6 -14.07 -7.06 -1.20
C LEU A 6 -13.81 -8.34 -0.39
N LEU A 7 -14.88 -8.87 0.20
CA LEU A 7 -14.91 -10.13 0.93
C LEU A 7 -14.43 -11.31 0.09
N ALA A 8 -14.93 -11.48 -1.15
CA ALA A 8 -14.52 -12.60 -2.00
C ALA A 8 -13.01 -12.58 -2.26
N ARG A 9 -12.43 -11.39 -2.50
CA ARG A 9 -10.97 -11.24 -2.67
C ARG A 9 -10.21 -11.55 -1.38
N THR A 10 -10.70 -11.06 -0.24
CA THR A 10 -10.08 -11.33 1.06
C THR A 10 -10.14 -12.82 1.41
N TYR A 11 -11.25 -13.50 1.12
CA TYR A 11 -11.39 -14.95 1.27
C TYR A 11 -10.49 -15.73 0.30
N SER A 12 -10.36 -15.30 -0.96
CA SER A 12 -9.39 -15.90 -1.90
C SER A 12 -7.98 -15.85 -1.34
N TRP A 13 -7.56 -14.70 -0.80
CA TRP A 13 -6.24 -14.57 -0.17
C TRP A 13 -6.08 -15.45 1.07
N LEU A 14 -7.12 -15.53 1.91
CA LEU A 14 -7.14 -16.41 3.08
C LEU A 14 -6.90 -17.88 2.67
N VAL A 15 -7.62 -18.38 1.66
CA VAL A 15 -7.47 -19.76 1.16
C VAL A 15 -6.10 -20.00 0.53
N LEU A 16 -5.56 -19.02 -0.20
CA LEU A 16 -4.25 -19.14 -0.84
C LEU A 16 -3.09 -19.17 0.17
N LEU A 17 -3.17 -18.33 1.21
CA LEU A 17 -2.12 -18.17 2.22
C LEU A 17 -2.21 -19.19 3.37
N GLN A 18 -3.31 -19.94 3.48
CA GLN A 18 -3.51 -20.93 4.53
C GLN A 18 -2.35 -21.94 4.58
N ALA A 19 -2.10 -22.55 5.75
CA ALA A 19 -1.06 -23.57 5.93
C ALA A 19 -1.18 -24.72 4.89
N SER A 20 -2.40 -25.08 4.52
CA SER A 20 -2.75 -26.08 3.48
C SER A 20 -3.03 -25.48 2.10
N GLY A 21 -2.80 -24.18 1.92
CA GLY A 21 -3.07 -23.41 0.71
C GLY A 21 -2.12 -23.70 -0.44
N VAL A 22 -2.46 -23.19 -1.62
CA VAL A 22 -1.72 -23.41 -2.88
C VAL A 22 -0.28 -22.89 -2.78
N ILE A 23 -0.06 -21.78 -2.07
CA ILE A 23 1.26 -21.15 -1.93
C ILE A 23 2.22 -22.06 -1.15
N ASN A 24 1.80 -22.53 0.03
CA ASN A 24 2.61 -23.45 0.83
C ASN A 24 2.85 -24.78 0.10
N LYS A 25 1.82 -25.32 -0.59
CA LYS A 25 1.99 -26.54 -1.40
C LYS A 25 2.98 -26.36 -2.55
N ALA A 26 2.94 -25.23 -3.25
CA ALA A 26 3.90 -24.94 -4.31
C ALA A 26 5.33 -24.75 -3.76
N LEU A 27 5.49 -24.05 -2.63
CA LEU A 27 6.79 -23.85 -1.97
C LEU A 27 7.39 -25.18 -1.48
N MET A 28 6.58 -26.06 -0.90
CA MET A 28 7.00 -27.40 -0.50
C MET A 28 7.32 -28.29 -1.72
N ALA A 29 6.52 -28.23 -2.79
CA ALA A 29 6.77 -28.99 -4.02
C ALA A 29 8.06 -28.55 -4.74
N MET A 30 8.44 -27.28 -4.62
CA MET A 30 9.72 -26.75 -5.12
C MET A 30 10.91 -27.03 -4.18
N GLY A 31 10.68 -27.62 -3.00
CA GLY A 31 11.73 -27.92 -2.02
C GLY A 31 12.32 -26.69 -1.34
N ILE A 32 11.62 -25.55 -1.36
CA ILE A 32 12.09 -24.29 -0.75
C ILE A 32 11.85 -24.29 0.76
N ILE A 33 10.80 -24.96 1.24
CA ILE A 33 10.42 -25.06 2.65
C ILE A 33 10.08 -26.50 3.04
N ASP A 34 10.52 -26.93 4.22
CA ASP A 34 10.25 -28.28 4.76
C ASP A 34 8.96 -28.36 5.60
N GLN A 35 8.48 -27.21 6.08
CA GLN A 35 7.26 -27.10 6.88
C GLN A 35 6.38 -25.94 6.36
N PRO A 36 5.05 -26.07 6.42
CA PRO A 36 4.14 -25.01 5.95
C PRO A 36 4.31 -23.76 6.80
N LEU A 37 4.49 -22.61 6.14
CA LEU A 37 4.59 -21.32 6.82
C LEU A 37 3.21 -20.86 7.29
N GLU A 38 3.09 -20.47 8.56
CA GLU A 38 1.90 -19.83 9.11
C GLU A 38 1.78 -18.39 8.59
N MET A 39 1.25 -18.26 7.37
CA MET A 39 1.04 -16.98 6.69
C MET A 39 -0.37 -16.42 6.90
N VAL A 40 -1.26 -17.15 7.58
CA VAL A 40 -2.61 -16.69 7.96
C VAL A 40 -2.64 -16.43 9.46
N HIS A 41 -3.44 -15.46 9.88
CA HIS A 41 -3.50 -14.95 11.26
C HIS A 41 -2.20 -14.27 11.74
N ASN A 42 -1.35 -13.86 10.81
CA ASN A 42 -0.09 -13.19 11.10
C ASN A 42 0.07 -11.90 10.29
N LEU A 43 0.93 -11.00 10.76
CA LEU A 43 1.19 -9.70 10.13
C LEU A 43 1.65 -9.87 8.66
N THR A 44 2.44 -10.90 8.37
CA THR A 44 2.92 -11.22 7.02
C THR A 44 1.79 -11.40 6.01
N GLY A 45 0.76 -12.19 6.35
CA GLY A 45 -0.39 -12.41 5.46
C GLY A 45 -1.19 -11.14 5.22
N VAL A 46 -1.37 -10.35 6.28
CA VAL A 46 -2.07 -9.07 6.21
C VAL A 46 -1.32 -8.10 5.28
N VAL A 47 0.00 -7.97 5.44
CA VAL A 47 0.83 -7.10 4.58
C VAL A 47 0.78 -7.53 3.12
N ILE A 48 0.87 -8.83 2.82
CA ILE A 48 0.77 -9.34 1.45
C ILE A 48 -0.61 -9.02 0.84
N GLY A 49 -1.69 -9.35 1.56
CA GLY A 49 -3.05 -9.11 1.09
C GLY A 49 -3.36 -7.63 0.90
N MET A 50 -2.96 -6.77 1.85
CA MET A 50 -3.15 -5.32 1.75
C MET A 50 -2.31 -4.73 0.60
N SER A 51 -1.05 -5.13 0.45
CA SER A 51 -0.17 -4.63 -0.62
C SER A 51 -0.77 -4.89 -1.99
N TYR A 52 -1.26 -6.11 -2.24
CA TYR A 52 -1.90 -6.47 -3.51
C TYR A 52 -3.10 -5.57 -3.83
N ILE A 53 -3.92 -5.26 -2.82
CA ILE A 53 -5.10 -4.43 -2.99
C ILE A 53 -4.72 -2.96 -3.22
N MET A 54 -3.58 -2.52 -2.68
CA MET A 54 -3.10 -1.14 -2.76
C MET A 54 -2.33 -0.82 -4.05
N ILE A 55 -1.72 -1.81 -4.71
CA ILE A 55 -1.03 -1.66 -5.99
C ILE A 55 -1.81 -0.82 -7.03
N PRO A 56 -3.09 -1.12 -7.35
CA PRO A 56 -3.81 -0.32 -8.34
C PRO A 56 -3.96 1.15 -7.93
N PHE A 57 -4.02 1.45 -6.64
CA PHE A 57 -4.19 2.83 -6.15
C PHE A 57 -2.91 3.66 -6.27
N ILE A 58 -1.73 3.05 -6.20
CA ILE A 58 -0.46 3.77 -6.45
C ILE A 58 -0.18 3.91 -7.96
N VAL A 59 -0.60 2.94 -8.77
CA VAL A 59 -0.35 2.93 -10.22
C VAL A 59 -1.07 4.07 -10.93
N LEU A 60 -2.28 4.44 -10.51
CA LEU A 60 -3.04 5.54 -11.14
C LEU A 60 -2.33 6.90 -11.08
N PRO A 61 -1.94 7.43 -9.90
CA PRO A 61 -1.21 8.69 -9.81
C PRO A 61 0.18 8.59 -10.42
N LEU A 62 0.83 7.42 -10.34
CA LEU A 62 2.13 7.20 -10.96
C LEU A 62 2.03 7.27 -12.50
N GLN A 63 1.00 6.67 -13.10
CA GLN A 63 0.73 6.75 -14.53
C GLN A 63 0.51 8.20 -14.99
N ALA A 64 -0.25 9.00 -14.24
CA ALA A 64 -0.46 10.41 -14.56
C ALA A 64 0.87 11.18 -14.62
N THR A 65 1.80 10.91 -13.69
CA THR A 65 3.12 11.55 -13.73
C THR A 65 4.02 11.00 -14.82
N MET A 66 3.95 9.71 -15.14
CA MET A 66 4.72 9.12 -16.24
C MET A 66 4.31 9.72 -17.59
N GLN A 67 3.01 9.94 -17.81
CA GLN A 67 2.50 10.56 -19.04
C GLN A 67 2.90 12.03 -19.19
N ALA A 68 3.19 12.71 -18.08
CA ALA A 68 3.65 14.10 -18.09
C ALA A 68 5.14 14.25 -18.42
N ILE A 69 5.92 13.17 -18.41
CA ILE A 69 7.36 13.21 -18.70
C ILE A 69 7.57 13.18 -20.22
N ASP A 70 8.30 14.17 -20.74
CA ASP A 70 8.66 14.23 -22.16
C ASP A 70 9.63 13.08 -22.54
N PRO A 71 9.31 12.22 -23.52
CA PRO A 71 10.19 11.16 -23.99
C PRO A 71 11.55 11.67 -24.52
N MET A 72 11.66 12.93 -24.97
CA MET A 72 12.94 13.50 -25.43
C MET A 72 13.98 13.56 -24.32
N ILE A 73 13.57 13.72 -23.05
CA ILE A 73 14.50 13.72 -21.90
C ILE A 73 15.20 12.36 -21.77
N LEU A 74 14.45 11.26 -21.98
CA LEU A 74 14.99 9.92 -21.93
C LEU A 74 15.88 9.62 -23.14
N GLN A 75 15.50 10.11 -24.33
CA GLN A 75 16.31 9.97 -25.54
C GLN A 75 17.63 10.73 -25.43
N ALA A 76 17.63 11.96 -24.89
CA ALA A 76 18.84 12.73 -24.63
C ALA A 76 19.81 11.98 -23.70
N GLY A 77 19.29 11.33 -22.65
CA GLY A 77 20.10 10.47 -21.77
C GLY A 77 20.79 9.33 -22.52
N SER A 78 20.08 8.68 -23.45
CA SER A 78 20.64 7.59 -24.27
C SER A 78 21.70 8.08 -25.27
N ILE A 79 21.52 9.27 -25.85
CA ILE A 79 22.48 9.88 -26.79
C ILE A 79 23.79 10.24 -26.05
N CYS A 80 23.70 10.65 -24.79
CA CYS A 80 24.86 10.91 -23.93
C CYS A 80 25.58 9.64 -23.44
N GLY A 81 25.21 8.46 -23.93
CA GLY A 81 25.85 7.19 -23.58
C GLY A 81 25.36 6.56 -22.28
N ALA A 82 24.24 7.01 -21.70
CA ALA A 82 23.67 6.37 -20.53
C ALA A 82 23.08 4.99 -20.89
N SER A 83 23.45 3.96 -20.12
CA SER A 83 22.81 2.65 -20.23
C SER A 83 21.32 2.75 -19.86
N PRO A 84 20.43 1.88 -20.39
CA PRO A 84 18.99 1.91 -20.07
C PRO A 84 18.71 1.90 -18.55
N TRP A 85 19.51 1.15 -17.79
CA TRP A 85 19.42 1.08 -16.33
C TRP A 85 19.83 2.40 -15.66
N SER A 86 20.90 3.04 -16.16
CA SER A 86 21.34 4.36 -15.68
C SER A 86 20.29 5.43 -15.97
N ASN A 87 19.70 5.41 -17.17
CA ASN A 87 18.65 6.34 -17.58
C ASN A 87 17.39 6.18 -16.71
N PHE A 88 17.01 4.93 -16.40
CA PHE A 88 15.90 4.65 -15.49
C PHE A 88 16.16 5.20 -14.08
N LEU A 89 17.29 4.85 -13.47
CA LEU A 89 17.58 5.22 -12.07
C LEU A 89 17.89 6.71 -11.87
N ARG A 90 18.60 7.33 -12.82
CA ARG A 90 19.10 8.71 -12.68
C ARG A 90 18.21 9.77 -13.30
N VAL A 91 17.38 9.40 -14.27
CA VAL A 91 16.53 10.36 -14.99
C VAL A 91 15.06 10.06 -14.73
N PHE A 92 14.59 8.85 -15.08
CA PHE A 92 13.17 8.51 -14.99
C PHE A 92 12.65 8.45 -13.54
N LEU A 93 13.34 7.74 -12.65
CA LEU A 93 12.96 7.56 -11.25
C LEU A 93 12.86 8.89 -10.48
N PRO A 94 13.84 9.82 -10.56
CA PRO A 94 13.70 11.12 -9.91
C PRO A 94 12.58 11.98 -10.50
N LEU A 95 12.31 11.90 -11.80
CA LEU A 95 11.18 12.61 -12.44
C LEU A 95 9.82 12.05 -11.99
N CYS A 96 9.74 10.75 -11.69
CA CYS A 96 8.52 10.13 -11.16
C CYS A 96 8.32 10.32 -9.65
N ARG A 97 9.29 10.91 -8.92
CA ARG A 97 9.17 11.17 -7.47
C ARG A 97 7.85 11.86 -7.06
N PRO A 98 7.41 12.98 -7.68
CA PRO A 98 6.14 13.61 -7.30
C PRO A 98 4.94 12.68 -7.45
N GLY A 99 4.96 11.77 -8.44
CA GLY A 99 3.91 10.77 -8.61
C GLY A 99 3.96 9.67 -7.57
N LEU A 100 5.17 9.23 -7.20
CA LEU A 100 5.37 8.29 -6.11
C LEU A 100 4.91 8.89 -4.77
N PHE A 101 5.15 10.19 -4.54
CA PHE A 101 4.62 10.90 -3.39
C PHE A 101 3.09 11.07 -3.45
N SER A 102 2.49 11.42 -4.60
CA SER A 102 1.03 11.50 -4.67
C SER A 102 0.37 10.13 -4.43
N GLY A 103 0.92 9.07 -5.03
CA GLY A 103 0.41 7.71 -4.87
C GLY A 103 0.65 7.09 -3.50
N GLY A 104 1.81 7.35 -2.89
CA GLY A 104 2.10 6.93 -1.53
C GLY A 104 1.11 7.53 -0.53
N LEU A 105 0.73 8.79 -0.71
CA LEU A 105 -0.25 9.47 0.13
C LEU A 105 -1.65 8.85 -0.02
N MET A 106 -2.05 8.59 -1.26
CA MET A 106 -3.33 7.96 -1.57
C MET A 106 -3.43 6.58 -0.93
N VAL A 107 -2.38 5.76 -1.05
CA VAL A 107 -2.31 4.46 -0.41
C VAL A 107 -2.34 4.61 1.11
N PHE A 108 -1.54 5.51 1.70
CA PHE A 108 -1.50 5.73 3.14
C PHE A 108 -2.87 6.07 3.74
N VAL A 109 -3.60 7.00 3.11
CA VAL A 109 -4.95 7.37 3.53
C VAL A 109 -5.91 6.20 3.43
N MET A 110 -5.83 5.42 2.34
CA MET A 110 -6.63 4.21 2.16
C MET A 110 -6.31 3.15 3.22
N SER A 111 -5.04 2.97 3.60
CA SER A 111 -4.59 2.02 4.62
C SER A 111 -5.25 2.24 5.97
N LEU A 112 -5.38 3.50 6.38
CA LEU A 112 -5.91 3.88 7.69
C LEU A 112 -7.39 3.51 7.85
N GLY A 113 -8.16 3.59 6.77
CA GLY A 113 -9.57 3.18 6.74
C GLY A 113 -9.77 1.68 6.55
N TYR A 114 -8.70 0.92 6.31
CA TYR A 114 -8.80 -0.46 5.86
C TYR A 114 -8.70 -1.47 7.00
N TYR A 115 -9.84 -1.78 7.61
CA TYR A 115 -9.92 -2.70 8.76
C TYR A 115 -10.35 -4.14 8.39
N VAL A 116 -11.04 -4.33 7.24
CA VAL A 116 -11.66 -5.62 6.89
C VAL A 116 -10.64 -6.72 6.60
N THR A 117 -9.59 -6.41 5.83
CA THR A 117 -8.55 -7.40 5.50
C THR A 117 -7.66 -7.73 6.68
N PRO A 118 -7.22 -6.78 7.52
CA PRO A 118 -6.58 -7.10 8.80
C PRO A 118 -7.45 -7.95 9.71
N ALA A 119 -8.75 -7.68 9.79
CA ALA A 119 -9.63 -8.48 10.65
C ALA A 119 -9.83 -9.93 10.16
N LEU A 120 -9.68 -10.17 8.85
CA LEU A 120 -9.87 -11.49 8.25
C LEU A 120 -8.56 -12.28 8.11
N LEU A 121 -7.45 -11.61 7.79
CA LEU A 121 -6.13 -12.25 7.62
C LEU A 121 -5.25 -12.14 8.87
N GLY A 122 -5.53 -11.19 9.75
CA GLY A 122 -4.84 -10.97 11.02
C GLY A 122 -5.42 -11.88 12.08
N GLY A 123 -4.54 -12.37 12.96
CA GLY A 123 -4.95 -13.11 14.15
C GLY A 123 -5.22 -12.15 15.29
N ALA A 124 -5.86 -12.65 16.35
CA ALA A 124 -6.12 -11.88 17.57
C ALA A 124 -4.85 -11.27 18.19
N GLN A 125 -3.68 -11.85 17.94
CA GLN A 125 -2.40 -11.34 18.44
C GLN A 125 -1.83 -10.14 17.65
N ASN A 126 -2.26 -9.95 16.39
CA ASN A 126 -1.76 -8.91 15.49
C ASN A 126 -2.87 -7.94 15.07
N MET A 127 -3.73 -7.59 16.03
CA MET A 127 -4.91 -6.77 15.77
C MET A 127 -4.49 -5.33 15.45
N MET A 128 -4.98 -4.80 14.32
CA MET A 128 -4.63 -3.44 13.90
C MET A 128 -5.49 -2.39 14.62
N LEU A 129 -4.97 -1.16 14.74
CA LEU A 129 -5.65 -0.06 15.44
C LEU A 129 -7.09 0.20 14.94
N PRO A 130 -7.38 0.19 13.62
CA PRO A 130 -8.75 0.36 13.12
C PRO A 130 -9.69 -0.78 13.52
N GLU A 131 -9.18 -2.01 13.57
CA GLU A 131 -9.94 -3.19 13.98
C GLU A 131 -10.27 -3.13 15.47
N PHE A 132 -9.30 -2.71 16.30
CA PHE A 132 -9.49 -2.49 17.74
C PHE A 132 -10.64 -1.50 18.02
N ILE A 133 -10.67 -0.38 17.32
CA ILE A 133 -11.73 0.64 17.51
C ILE A 133 -13.11 0.03 17.21
N ILE A 134 -13.24 -0.73 16.12
CA ILE A 134 -14.51 -1.34 15.71
C ILE A 134 -14.94 -2.42 16.69
N GLN A 135 -14.01 -3.27 17.15
CA GLN A 135 -14.30 -4.29 18.15
C GLN A 135 -14.83 -3.64 19.44
N GLN A 136 -14.28 -2.49 19.82
CA GLN A 136 -14.68 -1.80 21.05
C GLN A 136 -16.08 -1.17 20.96
N VAL A 137 -16.50 -0.75 19.76
CA VAL A 137 -17.87 -0.29 19.48
C VAL A 137 -18.85 -1.46 19.40
N GLN A 138 -18.52 -2.51 18.64
CA GLN A 138 -19.45 -3.58 18.28
C GLN A 138 -19.57 -4.68 19.35
N SER A 139 -18.44 -5.11 19.93
CA SER A 139 -18.41 -6.23 20.89
C SER A 139 -18.54 -5.76 22.32
N PHE A 140 -17.88 -4.66 22.68
CA PHE A 140 -17.83 -4.16 24.06
C PHE A 140 -18.76 -2.98 24.33
N LEU A 141 -19.41 -2.42 23.30
CA LEU A 141 -20.28 -1.24 23.38
C LEU A 141 -19.65 -0.06 24.15
N ASN A 142 -18.31 0.02 24.15
CA ASN A 142 -17.55 1.00 24.90
C ASN A 142 -17.13 2.14 23.97
N TRP A 143 -18.10 3.04 23.73
CA TRP A 143 -17.95 4.24 22.91
C TRP A 143 -16.87 5.20 23.43
N GLY A 144 -16.62 5.20 24.75
CA GLY A 144 -15.59 6.02 25.37
C GLY A 144 -14.19 5.61 24.93
N LEU A 145 -13.84 4.33 25.06
CA LEU A 145 -12.53 3.84 24.63
C LEU A 145 -12.38 3.88 23.10
N ALA A 146 -13.45 3.59 22.36
CA ALA A 146 -13.45 3.68 20.90
C ALA A 146 -13.19 5.10 20.40
N SER A 147 -13.83 6.11 20.98
CA SER A 147 -13.64 7.52 20.60
C SER A 147 -12.24 8.03 20.93
N ALA A 148 -11.67 7.62 22.07
CA ALA A 148 -10.28 7.91 22.42
C ALA A 148 -9.30 7.28 21.41
N GLY A 149 -9.51 6.01 21.03
CA GLY A 149 -8.72 5.33 20.01
C GLY A 149 -8.82 6.00 18.63
N ALA A 150 -10.02 6.40 18.21
CA ALA A 150 -10.24 7.13 16.96
C ALA A 150 -9.56 8.50 16.96
N ALA A 151 -9.66 9.27 18.05
CA ALA A 151 -8.98 10.56 18.19
C ALA A 151 -7.45 10.40 18.10
N LEU A 152 -6.89 9.38 18.76
CA LEU A 152 -5.46 9.06 18.69
C LEU A 152 -5.03 8.70 17.27
N LEU A 153 -5.82 7.90 16.55
CA LEU A 153 -5.56 7.55 15.16
C LEU A 153 -5.55 8.80 14.26
N ILE A 154 -6.49 9.74 14.47
CA ILE A 154 -6.53 11.02 13.75
C ILE A 154 -5.28 11.85 14.03
N VAL A 155 -4.87 11.98 15.30
CA VAL A 155 -3.67 12.76 15.66
C VAL A 155 -2.42 12.18 14.98
N ILE A 156 -2.24 10.86 15.05
CA ILE A 156 -1.10 10.18 14.38
C ILE A 156 -1.15 10.41 12.87
N THR A 157 -2.34 10.30 12.27
CA THR A 157 -2.54 10.54 10.84
C THR A 157 -2.17 11.96 10.44
N LEU A 158 -2.61 12.96 11.20
CA LEU A 158 -2.30 14.37 10.95
C LEU A 158 -0.80 14.66 11.09
N VAL A 159 -0.14 14.07 12.09
CA VAL A 159 1.31 14.21 12.27
C VAL A 159 2.06 13.62 11.08
N LEU A 160 1.70 12.40 10.66
CA LEU A 160 2.30 11.77 9.49
C LEU A 160 2.05 12.57 8.22
N PHE A 161 0.83 13.08 8.04
CA PHE A 161 0.46 13.93 6.91
C PHE A 161 1.25 15.24 6.89
N TYR A 162 1.46 15.87 8.06
CA TYR A 162 2.28 17.06 8.20
C TYR A 162 3.74 16.80 7.78
N PHE A 163 4.34 15.71 8.28
CA PHE A 163 5.70 15.33 7.86
C PHE A 163 5.76 15.00 6.37
N TYR A 164 4.72 14.36 5.84
CA TYR A 164 4.61 14.02 4.44
C TYR A 164 4.62 15.24 3.53
N LEU A 165 3.78 16.23 3.84
CA LEU A 165 3.73 17.51 3.11
C LEU A 165 5.05 18.28 3.23
N LYS A 166 5.72 18.20 4.38
CA LYS A 166 7.01 18.86 4.59
C LYS A 166 8.16 18.20 3.82
N LEU A 167 8.09 16.88 3.60
CA LEU A 167 9.05 16.13 2.78
C LEU A 167 8.78 16.25 1.28
N GLN A 168 7.59 16.71 0.88
CA GLN A 168 7.21 16.83 -0.52
C GLN A 168 8.13 17.83 -1.21
N PRO A 169 8.94 17.41 -2.20
CA PRO A 169 9.72 18.32 -3.00
C PRO A 169 8.75 19.20 -3.80
N GLU A 170 9.00 20.52 -3.86
CA GLU A 170 8.18 21.40 -4.68
C GLU A 170 8.16 20.89 -6.13
N SER A 171 6.97 20.63 -6.65
CA SER A 171 6.80 20.12 -8.00
C SER A 171 7.21 21.20 -9.02
N PRO A 172 8.24 20.97 -9.87
CA PRO A 172 8.62 21.93 -10.92
C PRO A 172 7.50 22.14 -11.95
N VAL A 173 6.58 21.18 -12.06
CA VAL A 173 5.53 21.11 -13.08
C VAL A 173 4.34 22.03 -12.78
N GLY A 174 4.16 22.46 -11.53
CA GLY A 174 3.07 23.36 -11.14
C GLY A 174 3.31 24.84 -11.45
N ALA A 175 4.56 25.25 -11.70
CA ALA A 175 4.92 26.65 -11.89
C ALA A 175 4.74 27.16 -13.33
N SER A 176 4.54 26.28 -14.32
CA SER A 176 4.44 26.68 -15.74
C SER A 176 3.03 27.02 -16.20
N ASN A 177 1.98 26.72 -15.43
CA ASN A 177 0.59 27.04 -15.79
C ASN A 177 0.08 28.35 -15.16
N ALA A 178 0.96 29.17 -14.58
CA ALA A 178 0.62 30.42 -13.92
C ALA A 178 1.24 31.66 -14.60
N ARG A 179 1.59 31.57 -15.89
CA ARG A 179 2.00 32.73 -16.71
C ARG A 179 1.36 32.67 -18.09
#